data_AF-A0A7V8XGV0-F1
#
_entry.id   AF-A0A7V8XGV0-F1
#
_cell.length_a   1.000
_cell.length_b   1.000
_cell.length_c   1.000
_cell.angle_alpha   90.00
_cell.angle_beta   90.00
_cell.angle_gamma   90.00
#
_symmetry.space_group_name_H-M   'P 1'
#
loop_
_entity.id
_entity.type
_entity.pdbx_description
1 polymer ?
#
loop_
_entity_poly.entity_id
_entity_poly.type
_entity_poly.pdbx_seq_one_letter_code
_entity_poly.pdbx_strand_id
1 'polypeptide(L)'
;MRKHTTVIRFFENHRWLLRDPRFATEAALRLGSARRGLATTKAKAARLRMELVRRQRASEQRRFLASVERAPAKAICHVFGSYCDQALQVARCESGYSTTAQNGQYLGIFQMGSHERATFGHGASALVQAKAAYRYFVLSGRDWSPWSCKPWS
;
A
#
# COMPACT_ATOMS: atom_id res chain seq x y z
N MET A 1 -13.06 16.73 -24.71
CA MET A 1 -14.23 16.86 -23.82
C MET A 1 -15.11 18.06 -24.20
N ARG A 2 -14.62 19.30 -24.09
CA ARG A 2 -15.38 20.56 -24.35
C ARG A 2 -16.12 20.58 -25.71
N LYS A 3 -15.48 20.13 -26.78
CA LYS A 3 -16.08 20.03 -28.14
C LYS A 3 -17.35 19.17 -28.16
N HIS A 4 -17.28 17.94 -27.64
CA HIS A 4 -18.44 17.04 -27.61
C HIS A 4 -19.56 17.54 -26.69
N THR A 5 -19.22 18.08 -25.53
CA THR A 5 -20.18 18.66 -24.60
C THR A 5 -20.92 19.86 -25.22
N THR A 6 -20.22 20.68 -26.01
CA THR A 6 -20.82 21.82 -26.71
C THR A 6 -21.83 21.37 -27.77
N VAL A 7 -21.48 20.34 -28.56
CA VAL A 7 -22.41 19.77 -29.56
C VAL A 7 -23.63 19.13 -28.90
N ILE A 8 -23.45 18.43 -27.77
CA ILE A 8 -24.57 17.85 -27.01
C ILE A 8 -25.50 18.97 -26.51
N ARG A 9 -24.95 20.01 -25.87
CA ARG A 9 -25.73 21.16 -25.39
C ARG A 9 -26.44 21.91 -26.51
N PHE A 10 -25.81 22.03 -27.68
CA PHE A 10 -26.43 22.65 -28.84
C PHE A 10 -27.73 21.91 -29.23
N PHE A 11 -27.72 20.58 -29.32
CA PHE A 11 -28.91 19.80 -29.64
C PHE A 11 -29.91 19.67 -28.47
N GLU A 12 -29.45 19.80 -27.22
CA GLU A 12 -30.34 19.94 -26.05
C GLU A 12 -31.18 21.23 -26.13
N ASN A 13 -30.58 22.32 -26.63
CA ASN A 13 -31.27 23.61 -26.82
C ASN A 13 -32.06 23.69 -28.13
N HIS A 14 -31.69 22.92 -29.16
CA HIS A 14 -32.31 22.93 -30.49
C HIS A 14 -32.96 21.58 -30.83
N ARG A 15 -33.77 21.04 -29.92
CA ARG A 15 -34.39 19.71 -30.08
C ARG A 15 -35.29 19.59 -31.31
N TRP A 16 -35.80 20.70 -31.84
CA TRP A 16 -36.60 20.71 -33.06
C TRP A 16 -35.82 20.18 -34.28
N LEU A 17 -34.49 20.39 -34.34
CA LEU A 17 -33.63 19.85 -35.40
C LEU A 17 -33.59 18.31 -35.42
N LEU A 18 -33.91 17.66 -34.30
CA LEU A 18 -34.01 16.20 -34.22
C LEU A 18 -35.37 15.67 -34.71
N ARG A 19 -36.35 16.55 -34.94
CA ARG A 19 -37.72 16.21 -35.36
C ARG A 19 -38.03 16.67 -36.77
N ASP A 20 -37.37 17.72 -37.26
CA ASP A 20 -37.54 18.23 -38.62
C ASP A 20 -36.96 17.22 -39.64
N PRO A 21 -37.77 16.68 -40.57
CA PRO A 21 -37.32 15.67 -41.55
C PRO A 21 -36.11 16.11 -42.39
N ARG A 22 -35.93 17.42 -42.59
CA ARG A 22 -34.79 17.97 -43.36
C ARG A 22 -33.45 17.79 -42.65
N PHE A 23 -33.46 17.74 -41.32
CA PHE A 23 -32.25 17.75 -40.50
C PHE A 23 -32.11 16.55 -39.56
N ALA A 24 -33.20 15.81 -39.31
CA ALA A 24 -33.29 14.79 -38.27
C ALA A 24 -32.18 13.72 -38.36
N THR A 25 -31.91 13.22 -39.58
CA THR A 25 -30.87 12.20 -39.81
C THR A 25 -29.48 12.71 -39.43
N GLU A 26 -29.07 13.85 -39.98
CA GLU A 26 -27.75 14.43 -39.72
C GLU A 26 -27.60 14.88 -38.27
N ALA A 27 -28.66 15.47 -37.68
CA ALA A 27 -28.68 15.88 -36.28
C ALA A 27 -28.53 14.68 -35.33
N ALA A 28 -29.21 13.56 -35.61
CA ALA A 28 -29.09 12.34 -34.83
C ALA A 28 -27.68 11.73 -34.93
N LEU A 29 -27.10 11.70 -36.13
CA LEU A 29 -25.73 11.21 -36.35
C LEU A 29 -24.70 12.04 -35.58
N ARG A 30 -24.77 13.37 -35.66
CA ARG A 30 -23.86 14.28 -34.96
C ARG A 30 -23.99 14.17 -33.44
N LEU A 31 -25.22 14.13 -32.92
CA LEU A 31 -25.47 13.96 -31.49
C LEU A 31 -24.95 12.60 -30.99
N GLY A 32 -25.22 11.52 -31.71
CA GLY A 32 -24.73 10.18 -31.39
C GLY A 32 -23.21 10.11 -31.36
N SER A 33 -22.54 10.66 -32.37
CA SER A 33 -21.08 10.74 -32.43
C SER A 33 -20.49 11.60 -31.31
N ALA A 34 -21.12 12.73 -30.97
CA ALA A 34 -20.69 13.55 -29.84
C ALA A 34 -20.83 12.83 -28.50
N ARG A 35 -21.93 12.12 -28.26
CA ARG A 35 -22.14 11.31 -27.04
C ARG A 35 -21.10 10.21 -26.90
N ARG A 36 -20.86 9.43 -27.95
CA ARG A 36 -19.80 8.39 -27.96
C ARG A 36 -18.43 8.99 -27.69
N GLY A 37 -18.06 10.07 -28.38
CA GLY A 37 -16.77 10.74 -28.19
C GLY A 37 -16.58 11.28 -26.76
N LEU A 38 -17.65 11.82 -26.14
CA LEU A 38 -17.61 12.25 -24.74
C LEU A 38 -17.41 11.06 -23.79
N ALA A 39 -18.14 9.96 -24.00
CA ALA A 39 -18.01 8.74 -23.19
C ALA A 39 -16.58 8.18 -23.25
N THR A 40 -16.01 8.05 -24.44
CA THR A 40 -14.62 7.59 -24.64
C THR A 40 -13.61 8.51 -23.94
N THR A 41 -13.80 9.83 -24.05
CA THR A 41 -12.92 10.81 -23.37
C THR A 41 -13.00 10.65 -21.84
N LYS A 42 -14.21 10.49 -21.29
CA LYS A 42 -14.41 10.29 -19.84
C LYS A 42 -13.78 8.99 -19.37
N ALA A 43 -13.97 7.89 -20.11
CA ALA A 43 -13.36 6.60 -19.79
C ALA A 43 -11.83 6.68 -19.79
N LYS A 44 -11.23 7.34 -20.79
CA LYS A 44 -9.78 7.57 -20.83
C LYS A 44 -9.30 8.37 -19.63
N ALA A 45 -9.99 9.46 -19.27
CA ALA A 45 -9.65 10.28 -18.12
C ALA A 45 -9.76 9.49 -16.80
N ALA A 46 -10.80 8.66 -16.64
CA ALA A 46 -10.95 7.79 -15.48
C ALA A 46 -9.79 6.79 -15.36
N ARG A 47 -9.42 6.13 -16.47
CA ARG A 47 -8.28 5.20 -16.50
C ARG A 47 -6.97 5.89 -16.10
N LEU A 48 -6.71 7.08 -16.62
CA LEU A 48 -5.51 7.85 -16.27
C LEU A 48 -5.49 8.24 -14.78
N ARG A 49 -6.63 8.64 -14.21
CA ARG A 49 -6.74 8.92 -12.76
C ARG A 49 -6.46 7.68 -11.91
N MET A 50 -7.03 6.54 -12.27
CA MET A 50 -6.77 5.27 -11.58
C MET A 50 -5.29 4.90 -11.63
N GLU A 51 -4.65 5.07 -12.79
CA GLU A 51 -3.22 4.81 -12.94
C GLU A 51 -2.36 5.75 -12.10
N LEU A 52 -2.70 7.04 -12.03
CA LEU A 52 -2.00 8.01 -11.18
C LEU A 52 -2.11 7.63 -9.69
N VAL A 53 -3.31 7.30 -9.21
CA VAL A 53 -3.52 6.87 -7.81
C VAL A 53 -2.72 5.60 -7.51
N ARG A 54 -2.71 4.62 -8.44
CA ARG A 54 -1.92 3.40 -8.29
C ARG A 54 -0.43 3.70 -8.16
N ARG A 55 0.11 4.58 -9.01
CA ARG A 55 1.52 5.00 -8.97
C ARG A 55 1.87 5.75 -7.69
N GLN A 56 0.98 6.64 -7.23
CA GLN A 56 1.14 7.37 -5.97
C GLN A 56 1.21 6.41 -4.79
N ARG A 57 0.24 5.49 -4.66
CA ARG A 57 0.24 4.46 -3.60
C ARG A 57 1.51 3.61 -3.63
N ALA A 58 1.96 3.17 -4.81
CA ALA A 58 3.19 2.40 -4.94
C ALA A 58 4.45 3.21 -4.59
N SER A 59 4.45 4.54 -4.81
CA SER A 59 5.54 5.42 -4.39
C SER A 59 5.54 5.63 -2.88
N GLU A 60 4.39 5.89 -2.28
CA GLU A 60 4.20 6.03 -0.84
C GLU A 60 4.61 4.76 -0.10
N GLN A 61 4.15 3.60 -0.59
CA GLN A 61 4.54 2.31 -0.04
C GLN A 61 6.04 2.10 -0.10
N ARG A 62 6.70 2.44 -1.22
CA ARG A 62 8.16 2.37 -1.33
C ARG A 62 8.87 3.30 -0.36
N ARG A 63 8.39 4.55 -0.20
CA ARG A 63 8.94 5.50 0.79
C ARG A 63 8.76 4.99 2.21
N PHE A 64 7.61 4.41 2.53
CA PHE A 64 7.36 3.80 3.82
C PHE A 64 8.33 2.65 4.10
N LEU A 65 8.45 1.69 3.16
CA LEU A 65 9.40 0.57 3.29
C LEU A 65 10.83 1.07 3.47
N ALA A 66 11.27 2.06 2.68
CA ALA A 66 12.59 2.67 2.84
C ALA A 66 12.76 3.36 4.21
N SER A 67 11.71 4.02 4.74
CA SER A 67 11.77 4.58 6.10
C SER A 67 11.84 3.51 7.18
N VAL A 68 11.20 2.35 6.96
CA VAL A 68 11.20 1.22 7.88
C VAL A 68 12.56 0.52 7.89
N GLU A 69 13.22 0.42 6.73
CA GLU A 69 14.58 -0.11 6.63
C GLU A 69 15.62 0.77 7.32
N ARG A 70 15.50 2.10 7.22
CA ARG A 70 16.41 3.03 7.91
C ARG A 70 16.21 3.09 9.42
N ALA A 71 15.04 2.69 9.91
CA ALA A 71 14.67 2.82 11.31
C ALA A 71 13.99 1.51 11.79
N PRO A 72 14.77 0.54 12.29
CA PRO A 72 14.24 -0.74 12.75
C PRO A 72 13.09 -0.61 13.77
N ALA A 73 13.13 0.42 14.63
CA ALA A 73 12.05 0.73 15.56
C ALA A 73 10.68 0.96 14.86
N LYS A 74 10.65 1.61 13.69
CA LYS A 74 9.41 1.78 12.91
C LYS A 74 8.91 0.43 12.38
N ALA A 75 9.83 -0.45 11.98
CA ALA A 75 9.48 -1.81 11.56
C ALA A 75 8.80 -2.58 12.69
N ILE A 76 9.42 -2.53 13.86
CA ILE A 76 8.93 -3.19 15.08
C ILE A 76 7.52 -2.71 15.40
N CYS A 77 7.31 -1.39 15.52
CA CYS A 77 6.00 -0.86 15.89
C CYS A 77 4.93 -1.08 14.82
N HIS A 78 5.29 -1.03 13.54
CA HIS A 78 4.37 -1.38 12.46
C HIS A 78 3.88 -2.83 12.56
N VAL A 79 4.75 -3.76 12.96
CA VAL A 79 4.42 -5.19 13.04
C VAL A 79 3.74 -5.56 14.36
N PHE A 80 4.26 -5.09 15.50
CA PHE A 80 3.80 -5.47 16.83
C PHE A 80 2.55 -4.71 17.29
N GLY A 81 2.18 -3.61 16.62
CA GLY A 81 0.94 -2.89 16.90
C GLY A 81 0.85 -2.44 18.37
N SER A 82 -0.16 -2.91 19.09
CA SER A 82 -0.37 -2.60 20.51
C SER A 82 0.77 -3.09 21.43
N TYR A 83 1.63 -4.00 20.96
CA TYR A 83 2.81 -4.48 21.69
C TYR A 83 4.10 -3.73 21.29
N CYS A 84 4.00 -2.64 20.52
CA CYS A 84 5.14 -1.84 20.04
C CYS A 84 6.13 -1.50 21.17
N ASP A 85 5.66 -0.91 22.29
CA ASP A 85 6.55 -0.46 23.36
C ASP A 85 7.31 -1.62 24.02
N GLN A 86 6.64 -2.76 24.19
CA GLN A 86 7.26 -3.97 24.74
C GLN A 86 8.32 -4.52 23.78
N ALA A 87 7.97 -4.62 22.50
CA ALA A 87 8.86 -5.11 21.46
C ALA A 87 10.09 -4.21 21.27
N LEU A 88 9.93 -2.89 21.40
CA LEU A 88 11.04 -1.95 21.36
C LEU A 88 12.01 -2.14 22.52
N GLN A 89 11.52 -2.43 23.72
CA GLN A 89 12.36 -2.69 24.89
C GLN A 89 13.16 -3.98 24.72
N VAL A 90 12.50 -5.06 24.31
CA VAL A 90 13.18 -6.34 24.04
C VAL A 90 14.20 -6.18 22.92
N ALA A 91 13.83 -5.63 21.78
CA ALA A 91 14.76 -5.44 20.65
C ALA A 91 15.97 -4.55 20.97
N ARG A 92 15.79 -3.53 21.83
CA ARG A 92 16.88 -2.67 22.29
C ARG A 92 17.88 -3.45 23.13
N CYS A 93 17.39 -4.25 24.07
CA CYS A 93 18.23 -5.04 24.96
C CYS A 93 18.92 -6.20 24.20
N GLU A 94 18.20 -6.89 23.32
CA GLU A 94 18.73 -8.04 22.58
C GLU A 94 19.83 -7.67 21.58
N SER A 95 19.73 -6.52 20.91
CA SER A 95 20.61 -6.20 19.78
C SER A 95 20.92 -4.72 19.57
N GLY A 96 20.36 -3.82 20.39
CA GLY A 96 20.41 -2.39 20.13
C GLY A 96 19.75 -2.00 18.79
N TYR A 97 18.74 -2.75 18.35
CA TYR A 97 18.06 -2.62 17.04
C TYR A 97 18.89 -3.02 15.81
N SER A 98 20.03 -3.69 15.98
CA SER A 98 20.87 -4.07 14.84
C SER A 98 20.32 -5.28 14.08
N THR A 99 20.04 -5.11 12.78
CA THR A 99 19.62 -6.20 11.88
C THR A 99 20.73 -7.21 11.60
N THR A 100 21.98 -6.83 11.88
CA THR A 100 23.17 -7.65 11.67
C THR A 100 23.81 -8.10 12.98
N ALA A 101 23.14 -7.91 14.13
CA ALA A 101 23.62 -8.42 15.40
C ALA A 101 23.76 -9.94 15.37
N GLN A 102 24.84 -10.45 15.96
CA GLN A 102 25.14 -11.87 16.02
C GLN A 102 25.66 -12.20 17.42
N ASN A 103 25.05 -13.17 18.07
CA ASN A 103 25.53 -13.77 19.31
C ASN A 103 25.48 -15.29 19.17
N GLY A 104 26.60 -15.89 18.76
CA GLY A 104 26.64 -17.31 18.41
C GLY A 104 25.60 -17.65 17.34
N GLN A 105 24.66 -18.54 17.68
CA GLN A 105 23.59 -18.93 16.75
C GLN A 105 22.45 -17.92 16.66
N TYR A 106 22.36 -16.92 17.53
CA TYR A 106 21.25 -15.97 17.61
C TYR A 106 21.53 -14.75 16.73
N LEU A 107 20.57 -14.41 15.86
CA LEU A 107 20.79 -13.40 14.80
C LEU A 107 19.69 -12.34 14.78
N GLY A 108 20.09 -11.13 14.40
CA GLY A 108 19.21 -10.01 14.08
C GLY A 108 18.60 -9.32 15.29
N ILE A 109 17.59 -8.50 15.03
CA ILE A 109 17.00 -7.55 16.00
C ILE A 109 16.54 -8.24 17.29
N PHE A 110 15.93 -9.40 17.15
CA PHE A 110 15.28 -10.15 18.22
C PHE A 110 16.07 -11.39 18.62
N GLN A 111 17.34 -11.48 18.21
CA GLN A 111 18.25 -12.58 18.57
C GLN A 111 17.58 -13.96 18.49
N MET A 112 16.86 -14.23 17.39
CA MET A 112 16.17 -15.51 17.21
C MET A 112 17.18 -16.61 16.91
N GLY A 113 16.98 -17.81 17.46
CA GLY A 113 17.86 -18.97 17.25
C GLY A 113 17.68 -19.64 15.89
N SER A 114 18.51 -20.64 15.60
CA SER A 114 18.54 -21.31 14.29
C SER A 114 17.22 -22.00 13.95
N HIS A 115 16.64 -22.71 14.92
CA HIS A 115 15.35 -23.37 14.77
C HIS A 115 14.21 -22.35 14.57
N GLU A 116 14.16 -21.30 15.38
CA GLU A 116 13.12 -20.27 15.30
C GLU A 116 13.18 -19.53 13.95
N ARG A 117 14.39 -19.25 13.45
CA ARG A 117 14.57 -18.66 12.11
C ARG A 117 14.11 -19.60 11.00
N ALA A 118 14.35 -20.90 11.12
CA ALA A 118 13.86 -21.87 10.15
C ALA A 118 12.32 -21.96 10.18
N THR A 119 11.71 -21.89 11.36
CA THR A 119 10.27 -22.03 11.57
C THR A 119 9.48 -20.77 11.22
N PHE A 120 9.92 -19.59 11.67
CA PHE A 120 9.17 -18.33 11.53
C PHE A 120 9.67 -17.45 10.39
N GLY A 121 10.86 -17.77 9.87
CA GLY A 121 11.56 -17.05 8.81
C GLY A 121 12.68 -16.15 9.33
N HIS A 122 13.51 -15.67 8.41
CA HIS A 122 14.54 -14.67 8.68
C HIS A 122 14.90 -13.93 7.39
N GLY A 123 15.54 -12.76 7.51
CA GLY A 123 16.02 -11.99 6.37
C GLY A 123 16.84 -10.78 6.80
N ALA A 124 17.41 -10.07 5.82
CA ALA A 124 18.33 -8.97 6.07
C ALA A 124 17.67 -7.69 6.60
N SER A 125 16.37 -7.48 6.33
CA SER A 125 15.69 -6.23 6.69
C SER A 125 14.98 -6.31 8.03
N ALA A 126 14.90 -5.16 8.71
CA ALA A 126 14.23 -5.03 9.99
C ALA A 126 12.77 -5.48 9.94
N LEU A 127 12.07 -5.21 8.83
CA LEU A 127 10.68 -5.62 8.65
C LEU A 127 10.52 -7.15 8.59
N VAL A 128 11.43 -7.84 7.91
CA VAL A 128 11.39 -9.31 7.83
C VAL A 128 11.68 -9.93 9.19
N GLN A 129 12.70 -9.44 9.89
CA GLN A 129 13.06 -9.93 11.22
C GLN A 129 11.95 -9.64 12.25
N ALA A 130 11.35 -8.45 12.22
CA ALA A 130 10.21 -8.12 13.09
C ALA A 130 9.00 -9.01 12.81
N LYS A 131 8.69 -9.32 11.54
CA LYS A 131 7.61 -10.26 11.18
C LYS A 131 7.86 -11.67 11.69
N ALA A 132 9.10 -12.17 11.59
CA ALA A 132 9.48 -13.47 12.13
C ALA A 132 9.33 -13.50 13.66
N ALA A 133 9.86 -12.49 14.34
CA ALA A 133 9.74 -12.37 15.80
C ALA A 133 8.28 -12.27 16.24
N TYR A 134 7.44 -11.52 15.53
CA TYR A 134 6.02 -11.42 15.84
C TYR A 134 5.28 -12.74 15.69
N ARG A 135 5.61 -13.56 14.67
CA ARG A 135 5.04 -14.91 14.54
C ARG A 135 5.42 -15.78 15.73
N TYR A 136 6.67 -15.70 16.19
CA TYR A 136 7.11 -16.44 17.36
C TYR A 136 6.40 -15.95 18.62
N PHE A 137 6.27 -14.64 18.80
CA PHE A 137 5.56 -14.00 19.91
C PHE A 137 4.09 -14.43 19.94
N VAL A 138 3.40 -14.48 18.79
CA VAL A 138 2.03 -14.98 18.76
C VAL A 138 1.96 -16.47 19.11
N LEU A 139 2.91 -17.29 18.62
CA LEU A 139 2.95 -18.72 18.94
C LEU A 139 3.19 -18.96 20.44
N SER A 140 4.02 -18.15 21.09
CA SER A 140 4.22 -18.23 22.54
C SER A 140 3.01 -17.74 23.35
N GLY A 141 1.87 -17.45 22.73
CA GLY A 141 0.70 -16.94 23.46
C GLY A 141 0.80 -15.45 23.76
N ARG A 142 1.56 -14.69 22.96
CA ARG A 142 1.87 -13.27 23.16
C ARG A 142 2.65 -13.02 24.43
N ASP A 143 3.58 -13.92 24.72
CA ASP A 143 4.50 -13.81 25.84
C ASP A 143 5.92 -13.52 25.37
N TRP A 144 6.70 -12.93 26.28
CA TRP A 144 8.12 -12.64 26.04
C TRP A 144 9.02 -13.75 26.56
N SER A 145 8.48 -14.92 26.94
CA SER A 145 9.24 -16.01 27.55
C SER A 145 10.40 -16.51 26.67
N PRO A 146 10.29 -16.57 25.32
CA PRO A 146 11.39 -17.01 24.47
C PRO A 146 12.61 -16.09 24.41
N TRP A 147 12.43 -14.80 24.71
CA TRP A 147 13.50 -13.81 24.66
C TRP A 147 14.26 -13.77 25.97
N SER A 148 15.54 -13.45 25.92
CA SER A 148 16.33 -13.30 27.16
C SER A 148 15.94 -12.00 27.85
N CYS A 149 15.81 -10.92 27.07
CA CYS A 149 15.36 -9.62 27.53
C CYS A 149 13.83 -9.57 27.67
N LYS A 150 13.35 -8.80 28.65
CA LYS A 150 11.91 -8.63 28.92
C LYS A 150 11.51 -7.16 28.81
N PRO A 151 10.24 -6.83 28.53
CA PRO A 151 9.80 -5.45 28.39
C PRO A 151 9.58 -4.71 29.73
N TRP A 152 10.15 -5.22 30.83
CA TRP A 152 10.07 -4.65 32.17
C TRP A 152 11.45 -4.63 32.86
N SER A 153 12.52 -4.82 32.08
CA SER A 153 13.90 -4.73 32.55
C SER A 153 14.42 -3.30 32.50
#